data_AF-Q8NJV6-F1
#
_entry.id   AF-Q8NJV6-F1
#
_cell.length_a   1.000
_cell.length_b   1.000
_cell.length_c   1.000
_cell.angle_alpha   90.00
_cell.angle_beta   90.00
_cell.angle_gamma   90.00
#
_symmetry.space_group_name_H-M   'P 1'
#
loop_
_entity.id
_entity.type
_entity.pdbx_description
1 polymer ?
#
loop_
_entity_poly.entity_id
_entity_poly.type
_entity_poly.pdbx_seq_one_letter_code
_entity_poly.pdbx_strand_id
1 'polypeptide(L)'
;QVWSPAHTRPGQNDEKNLAILFSCTHLIEKIRPRFFTGEQTFGILHPRFENFFQSLVRGFTDHGYSVRWKVVNFSHYGLPQPRKRLIMIGAAREKTAL
;
A
#
# COMPACT_ATOMS: atom_id res chain seq x y z
N GLN A 1 12.65 0.44 7.99
CA GLN A 1 11.42 -0.37 8.07
C GLN A 1 11.45 -1.41 6.95
N VAL A 2 10.81 -2.56 7.17
CA VAL A 2 10.95 -3.83 6.41
C VAL A 2 10.82 -3.67 4.90
N TRP A 3 9.90 -2.82 4.46
CA TRP A 3 9.61 -2.61 3.03
C TRP A 3 10.69 -1.80 2.31
N SER A 4 11.56 -1.11 3.05
CA SER A 4 12.60 -0.26 2.49
C SER A 4 13.71 -1.08 1.83
N PRO A 5 14.18 -0.72 0.64
CA PRO A 5 15.39 -1.32 0.05
C PRO A 5 16.65 -1.14 0.93
N ALA A 6 16.68 -0.08 1.76
CA ALA A 6 17.80 0.16 2.68
C ALA A 6 17.76 -0.74 3.93
N HIS A 7 16.72 -1.55 4.10
CA HIS A 7 16.62 -2.51 5.20
C HIS A 7 17.35 -3.81 4.84
N THR A 8 18.56 -3.97 5.39
CA THR A 8 19.49 -5.06 5.09
C THR A 8 19.74 -6.01 6.28
N ARG A 9 19.27 -5.66 7.47
CA ARG A 9 19.39 -6.44 8.70
C ARG A 9 18.10 -6.33 9.51
N PRO A 10 17.70 -7.37 10.26
CA PRO A 10 16.53 -7.31 11.13
C PRO A 10 16.56 -6.09 12.04
N GLY A 11 15.44 -5.37 12.08
CA GLY A 11 15.20 -4.19 12.90
C GLY A 11 14.25 -4.51 14.05
N GLN A 12 14.38 -3.77 15.14
CA GLN A 12 13.58 -4.00 16.37
C GLN A 12 12.06 -3.88 16.17
N ASN A 13 11.61 -3.15 15.13
CA ASN A 13 10.20 -2.87 14.88
C ASN A 13 9.63 -3.63 13.68
N ASP A 14 10.34 -4.63 13.15
CA ASP A 14 9.97 -5.27 11.89
C ASP A 14 8.62 -5.98 11.96
N GLU A 15 8.37 -6.73 13.03
CA GLU A 15 7.09 -7.40 13.26
C GLU A 15 5.91 -6.40 13.28
N LYS A 16 6.05 -5.29 13.99
CA LYS A 16 5.04 -4.22 14.03
C LYS A 16 4.82 -3.59 12.66
N ASN A 17 5.91 -3.34 11.91
CA ASN A 17 5.84 -2.79 10.56
C ASN A 17 5.14 -3.72 9.57
N LEU A 18 5.30 -5.04 9.73
CA LEU A 18 4.57 -6.05 8.97
C LEU A 18 3.08 -6.04 9.35
N ALA A 19 2.76 -6.02 10.63
CA ALA A 19 1.39 -6.05 11.14
C ALA A 19 0.54 -4.85 10.67
N ILE A 20 1.14 -3.65 10.61
CA ILE A 20 0.46 -2.42 10.14
C ILE A 20 -0.11 -2.59 8.72
N LEU A 21 0.55 -3.37 7.85
CA LEU A 21 0.07 -3.64 6.50
C LEU A 21 -1.34 -4.25 6.51
N PHE A 22 -1.58 -5.20 7.42
CA PHE A 22 -2.86 -5.88 7.55
C PHE A 22 -3.90 -5.03 8.28
N SER A 23 -3.48 -4.11 9.14
CA SER A 23 -4.37 -3.15 9.79
C SER A 23 -5.09 -2.24 8.78
N CYS A 24 -4.50 -1.98 7.61
CA CYS A 24 -5.16 -1.22 6.54
C CYS A 24 -6.47 -1.88 6.08
N THR A 25 -6.51 -3.21 5.96
CA THR A 25 -7.72 -3.94 5.60
C THR A 25 -8.81 -3.78 6.65
N HIS A 26 -8.45 -3.91 7.93
CA HIS A 26 -9.39 -3.70 9.04
C HIS A 26 -9.96 -2.28 9.07
N LEU A 27 -9.14 -1.26 8.78
CA LEU A 27 -9.61 0.12 8.67
C LEU A 27 -10.62 0.28 7.52
N ILE A 28 -10.35 -0.31 6.37
CA ILE A 28 -11.26 -0.24 5.21
C ILE A 28 -12.58 -0.97 5.48
N GLU A 29 -12.54 -2.12 6.15
CA GLU A 29 -13.73 -2.87 6.57
C GLU A 29 -14.63 -2.01 7.48
N LYS A 30 -14.03 -1.32 8.46
CA LYS A 30 -14.77 -0.57 9.47
C LYS A 30 -15.25 0.80 8.99
N ILE A 31 -14.41 1.52 8.25
CA ILE A 31 -14.68 2.90 7.82
C ILE A 31 -15.48 2.94 6.51
N ARG A 32 -15.29 1.95 5.64
CA ARG A 32 -15.96 1.87 4.31
C ARG A 32 -15.89 3.19 3.50
N PRO A 33 -14.71 3.81 3.34
CA PRO A 33 -14.61 5.10 2.64
C PRO A 33 -14.96 4.95 1.15
N ARG A 34 -15.39 6.04 0.49
CA ARG A 34 -15.59 6.06 -0.97
C ARG A 34 -14.27 5.93 -1.73
N PHE A 35 -13.22 6.58 -1.23
CA PHE A 35 -11.87 6.55 -1.78
C PHE A 35 -10.83 6.50 -0.67
N PHE A 36 -9.68 5.90 -0.95
CA PHE A 36 -8.50 5.97 -0.09
C PHE A 36 -7.23 6.10 -0.92
N THR A 37 -6.19 6.64 -0.30
CA THR A 37 -4.83 6.64 -0.84
C THR A 37 -3.90 5.88 0.10
N GLY A 38 -3.01 5.08 -0.46
CA GLY A 38 -1.91 4.45 0.27
C GLY A 38 -0.57 4.92 -0.28
N GLU A 39 0.40 5.13 0.61
CA GLU A 39 1.79 5.38 0.25
C GLU A 39 2.69 4.32 0.88
N GLN A 40 3.70 3.88 0.12
CA GLN A 40 4.72 2.99 0.63
C GLN A 40 6.05 3.23 -0.10
N THR A 41 7.15 2.76 0.47
CA THR A 41 8.40 2.64 -0.29
C THR A 41 8.22 1.64 -1.44
N PHE A 42 8.91 1.87 -2.57
CA PHE A 42 8.81 0.99 -3.74
C PHE A 42 9.35 -0.43 -3.47
N GLY A 43 10.11 -0.63 -2.40
CA GLY A 43 10.70 -1.91 -2.05
C GLY A 43 9.68 -2.98 -1.68
N ILE A 44 8.43 -2.62 -1.33
CA ILE A 44 7.35 -3.60 -1.10
C ILE A 44 7.01 -4.40 -2.37
N LEU A 45 7.34 -3.90 -3.56
CA LEU A 45 7.14 -4.61 -4.83
C LEU A 45 8.26 -5.61 -5.15
N HIS A 46 9.29 -5.74 -4.30
CA HIS A 46 10.36 -6.71 -4.52
C HIS A 46 9.82 -8.14 -4.40
N PRO A 47 10.30 -9.12 -5.21
CA PRO A 47 9.78 -10.50 -5.21
C PRO A 47 9.67 -11.15 -3.82
N ARG A 48 10.66 -10.90 -2.94
CA ARG A 48 10.65 -11.38 -1.55
C ARG A 48 9.42 -10.98 -0.72
N PHE A 49 8.69 -9.94 -1.12
CA PHE A 49 7.51 -9.43 -0.44
C PHE A 49 6.23 -9.58 -1.27
N GLU A 50 6.27 -10.31 -2.38
CA GLU A 50 5.15 -10.46 -3.31
C GLU A 50 3.86 -10.92 -2.59
N ASN A 51 3.96 -11.93 -1.73
CA ASN A 51 2.81 -12.45 -0.98
C ASN A 51 2.18 -11.38 -0.06
N PHE A 52 2.99 -10.54 0.58
CA PHE A 52 2.49 -9.45 1.42
C PHE A 52 1.77 -8.39 0.58
N PHE A 53 2.36 -8.01 -0.55
CA PHE A 53 1.76 -7.01 -1.43
C PHE A 53 0.45 -7.52 -2.05
N GLN A 54 0.42 -8.76 -2.54
CA GLN A 54 -0.80 -9.39 -3.04
C GLN A 54 -1.88 -9.49 -1.95
N SER A 55 -1.50 -9.85 -0.72
CA SER A 55 -2.44 -9.91 0.41
C SER A 55 -3.03 -8.54 0.76
N LEU A 56 -2.22 -7.48 0.71
CA LEU A 56 -2.69 -6.10 0.91
C LEU A 56 -3.72 -5.73 -0.17
N VAL A 57 -3.38 -5.93 -1.44
CA VAL A 57 -4.28 -5.61 -2.57
C VAL A 57 -5.57 -6.41 -2.45
N ARG A 58 -5.45 -7.71 -2.17
CA ARG A 58 -6.60 -8.60 -1.99
C ARG A 58 -7.49 -8.17 -0.83
N GLY A 59 -6.89 -7.75 0.29
CA GLY A 59 -7.62 -7.21 1.43
C GLY A 59 -8.55 -6.06 1.04
N PHE A 60 -8.14 -5.20 0.10
CA PHE A 60 -9.01 -4.15 -0.42
C PHE A 60 -10.02 -4.64 -1.45
N THR A 61 -9.60 -5.48 -2.40
CA THR A 61 -10.49 -5.96 -3.47
C THR A 61 -11.62 -6.85 -2.96
N ASP A 62 -11.36 -7.66 -1.94
CA ASP A 62 -12.35 -8.53 -1.30
C ASP A 62 -13.44 -7.69 -0.59
N HIS A 63 -13.13 -6.45 -0.23
CA HIS A 63 -14.08 -5.47 0.32
C HIS A 63 -14.75 -4.60 -0.76
N GLY A 64 -14.65 -4.97 -2.03
CA GLY A 64 -15.33 -4.28 -3.14
C GLY A 64 -14.64 -3.01 -3.62
N TYR A 65 -13.34 -2.85 -3.36
CA TYR A 65 -12.56 -1.74 -3.90
C TYR A 65 -11.90 -2.12 -5.23
N SER A 66 -11.93 -1.19 -6.17
CA SER A 66 -11.00 -1.21 -7.31
C SER A 66 -9.75 -0.44 -6.92
N VAL A 67 -8.58 -1.07 -7.04
CA VAL A 67 -7.31 -0.51 -6.59
C VAL A 67 -6.34 -0.39 -7.76
N ARG A 68 -5.67 0.76 -7.88
CA ARG A 68 -4.57 0.97 -8.82
C ARG A 68 -3.36 1.50 -8.07
N TRP A 69 -2.16 1.18 -8.56
CA TRP A 69 -0.93 1.70 -7.98
C TRP A 69 0.13 1.96 -9.05
N LYS A 70 1.07 2.84 -8.73
CA LYS A 70 2.24 3.14 -9.57
C LYS A 70 3.42 3.57 -8.70
N VAL A 71 4.64 3.23 -9.11
CA VAL A 71 5.84 3.85 -8.56
C VAL A 71 6.03 5.22 -9.22
N VAL A 72 5.96 6.27 -8.42
CA VAL A 72 6.09 7.66 -8.84
C VAL A 72 7.43 8.20 -8.36
N ASN A 73 8.18 8.86 -9.24
CA ASN A 73 9.31 9.68 -8.86
C ASN A 73 8.84 11.12 -8.69
N PHE A 74 8.83 11.62 -7.45
CA PHE A 74 8.33 12.96 -7.15
C PHE A 74 9.19 14.08 -7.72
N SER A 75 10.42 13.80 -8.18
CA SER A 75 11.21 14.81 -8.89
C SER A 75 10.56 15.27 -10.20
N HIS A 76 9.67 14.47 -10.78
CA HIS A 76 8.89 14.88 -11.97
C HIS A 76 7.70 15.77 -11.61
N TYR A 77 7.46 16.02 -10.32
CA TYR A 77 6.32 16.77 -9.79
C TYR A 77 6.79 17.95 -8.91
N GLY A 78 7.96 18.52 -9.22
CA GLY A 78 8.47 19.74 -8.57
C GLY A 78 9.27 19.52 -7.28
N LEU A 79 9.45 18.28 -6.83
CA LEU A 79 10.27 18.01 -5.65
C LEU A 79 11.77 18.01 -6.02
N PRO A 80 12.64 18.82 -5.39
CA PRO A 80 14.06 18.90 -5.75
C PRO A 80 14.89 17.73 -5.17
N GLN A 81 14.32 16.52 -5.15
CA GLN A 81 15.01 15.30 -4.75
C GLN A 81 14.44 14.07 -5.47
N PRO A 82 15.27 13.10 -5.88
CA PRO A 82 14.81 11.83 -6.39
C PRO A 82 14.15 11.03 -5.27
N ARG A 83 12.81 11.00 -5.28
CA ARG A 83 12.01 10.29 -4.27
C ARG A 83 11.01 9.39 -4.97
N LYS A 84 11.40 8.12 -5.12
CA LYS A 84 10.54 7.06 -5.65
C LYS A 84 9.64 6.49 -4.56
N ARG A 85 8.32 6.49 -4.77
CA ARG A 85 7.33 5.91 -3.85
C ARG A 85 6.27 5.14 -4.61
N LEU A 86 5.77 4.08 -3.99
CA LEU A 86 4.54 3.43 -4.42
C LEU A 86 3.38 4.30 -3.97
N ILE A 87 2.57 4.75 -4.92
CA ILE A 87 1.31 5.44 -4.66
C ILE A 87 0.18 4.51 -5.09
N MET A 88 -0.77 4.28 -4.18
CA MET A 88 -1.94 3.45 -4.37
C MET A 88 -3.20 4.31 -4.21
N ILE A 89 -4.18 4.09 -5.07
CA ILE A 89 -5.50 4.70 -4.99
C ILE A 89 -6.54 3.58 -5.04
N GLY A 90 -7.42 3.54 -4.06
CA GLY A 90 -8.57 2.64 -4.01
C GLY A 90 -9.87 3.42 -4.08
N ALA A 91 -10.83 2.89 -4.83
CA ALA A 91 -12.18 3.44 -4.98
C ALA A 91 -13.20 2.34 -4.72
N ALA A 92 -14.19 2.60 -3.86
CA ALA A 92 -15.30 1.68 -3.67
C ALA A 92 -16.07 1.55 -4.99
N ARG A 93 -16.38 0.33 -5.40
CA ARG A 93 -17.34 0.12 -6.50
C ARG A 93 -18.69 0.62 -6.03
N GLU A 94 -19.40 1.39 -6.86
CA GLU A 94 -20.77 1.75 -6.54
C GLU A 94 -21.55 0.46 -6.28
N LYS A 95 -22.29 0.43 -5.17
CA LYS A 95 -23.35 -0.57 -5.04
C LYS A 95 -24.40 -0.16 -6.05
N THR A 96 -24.49 -0.87 -7.18
CA THR A 96 -25.70 -0.83 -7.98
C THR A 96 -26.84 -1.17 -7.03
N ALA A 97 -27.71 -0.19 -6.76
CA ALA A 97 -28.95 -0.47 -6.05
C ALA A 97 -29.71 -1.48 -6.92
N LEU A 98 -29.80 -2.72 -6.45
CA LEU A 98 -30.76 -3.71 -6.94
C LEU A 98 -32.10 -3.43 -6.26
#